data_AF-X0HUS1-F1
#
_entry.id   AF-X0HUS1-F1
#
_cell.length_a   1.000
_cell.length_b   1.000
_cell.length_c   1.000
_cell.angle_alpha   90.00
_cell.angle_beta   90.00
_cell.angle_gamma   90.00
#
_symmetry.space_group_name_H-M   'P 1'
#
loop_
_entity.id
_entity.type
_entity.pdbx_description
1 polymer ?
#
loop_
_entity_poly.entity_id
_entity_poly.type
_entity_poly.pdbx_seq_one_letter_code
_entity_poly.pdbx_strand_id
1 'polypeptide(L)'
;MAATPMTGAPGHPADGITYDTTNFLTTFDFFIEEDSTSGFVEYVDIETAVSEGLAVAGDHNSAIYIGINTATVRPSNGRKSAV
;
A
#
# COMPACT_ATOMS: atom_id res chain seq x y z
N MET A 1 38.63 0.98 7.22
CA MET A 1 38.03 1.70 6.07
C MET A 1 36.53 1.61 6.24
N ALA A 2 35.86 2.68 6.65
CA ALA A 2 34.41 2.69 6.82
C ALA A 2 33.77 3.04 5.47
N ALA A 3 32.85 2.20 5.00
CA ALA A 3 32.07 2.48 3.80
C ALA A 3 31.19 3.70 4.04
N THR A 4 31.23 4.66 3.13
CA THR A 4 30.33 5.81 3.10
C THR A 4 28.89 5.32 2.98
N PRO A 5 27.95 5.68 3.87
CA PRO A 5 26.55 5.31 3.68
C PRO A 5 26.01 6.07 2.48
N MET A 6 25.55 5.32 1.49
CA MET A 6 24.83 5.88 0.34
C MET A 6 23.51 6.44 0.88
N THR A 7 23.37 7.76 0.89
CA THR A 7 22.08 8.41 1.13
C THR A 7 21.08 7.85 0.11
N GLY A 8 20.11 7.07 0.58
CA GLY A 8 19.06 6.50 -0.24
C GLY A 8 18.34 7.59 -1.03
N ALA A 9 17.99 7.27 -2.27
CA ALA A 9 17.19 8.13 -3.14
C ALA A 9 15.86 8.52 -2.43
N PRO A 10 15.25 9.67 -2.77
CA PRO A 10 13.94 10.04 -2.22
C PRO A 10 12.95 8.91 -2.58
N GLY A 11 12.40 8.25 -1.57
CA GLY A 11 11.51 7.09 -1.72
C GLY A 11 12.13 5.72 -1.40
N HIS A 12 13.43 5.63 -1.09
CA HIS A 12 14.03 4.40 -0.55
C HIS A 12 14.39 4.56 0.93
N PRO A 13 13.84 3.74 1.84
CA PRO A 13 14.11 3.87 3.26
C PRO A 13 15.55 3.51 3.61
N ALA A 14 16.10 4.23 4.59
CA ALA A 14 17.44 4.00 5.10
C ALA A 14 17.56 2.60 5.75
N ASP A 15 18.72 1.96 5.56
CA ASP A 15 19.06 0.69 6.21
C ASP A 15 18.80 0.77 7.74
N GLY A 16 17.86 -0.03 8.25
CA GLY A 16 17.55 -0.14 9.68
C GLY A 16 16.15 0.30 10.14
N ILE A 17 15.27 0.69 9.23
CA ILE A 17 13.86 0.97 9.57
C ILE A 17 13.08 -0.34 9.73
N THR A 18 12.48 -0.55 10.90
CA THR A 18 11.46 -1.60 11.11
C THR A 18 10.10 -1.06 10.72
N TYR A 19 9.43 -1.78 9.83
CA TYR A 19 8.05 -1.49 9.46
C TYR A 19 7.07 -2.25 10.32
N ASP A 20 6.12 -1.52 10.89
CA ASP A 20 5.06 -2.06 11.72
C ASP A 20 3.73 -1.31 11.49
N THR A 21 2.75 -1.62 12.31
CA THR A 21 1.39 -1.08 12.22
C THR A 21 1.31 0.43 12.46
N THR A 22 2.37 1.07 12.94
CA THR A 22 2.41 2.51 13.21
C THR A 22 2.94 3.32 12.03
N ASN A 23 3.74 2.71 11.15
CA ASN A 23 4.47 3.44 10.11
C ASN A 23 4.29 2.88 8.69
N PHE A 24 3.81 1.64 8.53
CA PHE A 24 3.75 1.01 7.21
C PHE A 24 2.86 1.80 6.24
N LEU A 25 1.60 2.05 6.59
CA LEU A 25 0.63 2.69 5.68
C LEU A 25 0.94 4.17 5.36
N THR A 26 1.88 4.80 6.06
CA THR A 26 2.28 6.20 5.84
C THR A 26 3.68 6.33 5.23
N THR A 27 4.46 5.25 5.19
CA THR A 27 5.81 5.28 4.61
C THR A 27 5.81 4.93 3.12
N PHE A 28 4.84 4.15 2.65
CA PHE A 28 4.71 3.79 1.23
C PHE A 28 3.77 4.74 0.50
N ASP A 29 4.12 5.05 -0.74
CA ASP A 29 3.23 5.74 -1.67
C ASP A 29 2.23 4.73 -2.25
N PHE A 30 0.95 5.10 -2.25
CA PHE A 30 -0.11 4.28 -2.83
C PHE A 30 -0.34 4.69 -4.28
N PHE A 31 -0.23 3.72 -5.19
CA PHE A 31 -0.38 3.98 -6.62
C PHE A 31 -1.86 4.09 -6.95
N ILE A 32 -2.27 5.14 -7.68
CA ILE A 32 -3.68 5.40 -8.01
C ILE A 32 -3.92 5.57 -9.51
N GLU A 33 -2.88 5.44 -10.33
CA GLU A 33 -3.01 5.57 -11.78
C GLU A 33 -3.51 4.25 -12.39
N GLU A 34 -3.75 4.28 -13.71
CA GLU A 34 -4.17 3.11 -14.47
C GLU A 34 -3.10 2.00 -14.39
N ASP A 35 -3.55 0.75 -14.29
CA ASP A 35 -2.65 -0.40 -14.29
C ASP A 35 -1.89 -0.52 -15.61
N SER A 36 -0.58 -0.35 -15.55
CA SER A 36 0.33 -0.50 -16.70
C SER A 36 0.29 -1.90 -17.34
N THR A 37 -0.20 -2.91 -16.63
CA THR A 37 -0.39 -4.27 -17.15
C THR A 37 -1.77 -4.51 -17.77
N SER A 38 -2.62 -3.48 -17.81
CA SER A 38 -3.98 -3.49 -18.36
C SER A 38 -4.91 -4.51 -17.69
N GLY A 39 -4.75 -4.72 -16.38
CA GLY A 39 -5.64 -5.55 -15.58
C GLY A 39 -6.99 -4.89 -15.32
N PHE A 40 -7.97 -5.71 -14.88
CA PHE A 40 -9.30 -5.24 -14.49
C PHE A 40 -9.33 -4.81 -13.01
N VAL A 41 -8.56 -3.77 -12.69
CA VAL A 41 -8.32 -3.27 -11.34
C VAL A 41 -8.53 -1.75 -11.29
N GLU A 42 -9.02 -1.26 -10.17
CA GLU A 42 -9.11 0.17 -9.85
C GLU A 42 -8.25 0.41 -8.60
N TYR A 43 -7.09 1.05 -8.74
CA TYR A 43 -6.28 1.37 -7.58
C TYR A 43 -6.82 2.62 -6.88
N VAL A 44 -6.86 2.60 -5.55
CA VAL A 44 -7.40 3.68 -4.73
C VAL A 44 -6.37 4.18 -3.73
N ASP A 45 -6.48 5.45 -3.33
CA ASP A 45 -5.63 6.03 -2.30
C ASP A 45 -5.84 5.36 -0.93
N ILE A 46 -4.89 5.58 -0.01
CA ILE A 46 -4.90 4.95 1.30
C ILE A 46 -6.10 5.38 2.17
N GLU A 47 -6.58 6.62 2.04
CA GLU A 47 -7.74 7.08 2.81
C GLU A 47 -9.01 6.32 2.41
N THR A 48 -9.21 6.15 1.11
CA THR A 48 -10.28 5.36 0.51
C THR A 48 -10.13 3.88 0.88
N ALA A 49 -8.93 3.33 0.78
CA ALA A 49 -8.66 1.94 1.13
C ALA A 49 -8.96 1.64 2.61
N VAL A 50 -8.57 2.52 3.53
CA VAL A 50 -8.88 2.37 4.97
C VAL A 50 -10.39 2.50 5.21
N SER A 51 -11.04 3.49 4.60
CA SER A 51 -12.48 3.69 4.75
C SER A 51 -13.31 2.52 4.21
N GLU A 52 -12.83 1.83 3.18
CA GLU A 52 -13.49 0.67 2.58
C GLU A 52 -13.01 -0.67 3.18
N GLY A 53 -12.11 -0.65 4.17
CA GLY A 53 -11.55 -1.85 4.80
C GLY A 53 -10.64 -2.67 3.89
N LEU A 54 -10.09 -2.05 2.84
CA LEU A 54 -9.12 -2.64 1.91
C LEU A 54 -7.69 -2.53 2.43
N ALA A 55 -7.42 -1.58 3.33
CA ALA A 55 -6.14 -1.46 4.01
C ALA A 55 -6.38 -1.30 5.51
N VAL A 56 -5.67 -2.09 6.33
CA VAL A 56 -5.73 -1.98 7.78
C VAL A 56 -4.38 -2.25 8.40
N ALA A 57 -4.01 -1.47 9.42
CA ALA A 57 -2.82 -1.70 10.22
C ALA A 57 -3.23 -1.92 11.67
N GLY A 58 -2.84 -3.07 12.24
CA GLY A 58 -3.09 -3.38 13.65
C GLY A 58 -4.30 -4.28 13.92
N ASP A 59 -5.09 -4.62 12.90
CA ASP A 59 -6.16 -5.60 13.04
C ASP A 59 -5.61 -7.02 13.01
N HIS A 60 -6.22 -7.91 13.80
CA HIS A 60 -5.89 -9.33 13.94
C HIS A 60 -4.39 -9.64 14.03
N ASN A 61 -3.88 -9.69 15.26
CA ASN A 61 -2.53 -10.17 15.56
C ASN A 61 -1.40 -9.21 15.13
N SER A 62 -1.67 -7.89 15.13
CA SER A 62 -0.73 -6.83 14.75
C SER A 62 -0.22 -6.94 13.30
N ALA A 63 -1.07 -7.45 12.41
CA ALA A 63 -0.75 -7.58 11.00
C ALA A 63 -1.03 -6.28 10.25
N ILE A 64 -0.41 -6.17 9.07
CA ILE A 64 -0.84 -5.26 8.02
C ILE A 64 -1.71 -6.08 7.06
N TYR A 65 -2.90 -5.59 6.79
CA TYR A 65 -3.81 -6.12 5.79
C TYR A 65 -3.87 -5.18 4.60
N ILE A 66 -3.65 -5.72 3.40
CA ILE A 66 -3.80 -5.06 2.11
C ILE A 66 -4.66 -5.98 1.25
N GLY A 67 -5.76 -5.46 0.72
CA GLY A 67 -6.79 -6.28 0.12
C GLY A 67 -7.54 -5.60 -1.02
N ILE A 68 -8.60 -6.30 -1.43
CA ILE A 68 -9.45 -5.94 -2.56
C ILE A 68 -10.91 -5.88 -2.13
N ASN A 69 -11.72 -5.13 -2.87
CA ASN A 69 -13.16 -5.11 -2.66
C ASN A 69 -13.75 -6.47 -3.08
N THR A 70 -14.28 -7.25 -2.13
CA THR A 70 -14.91 -8.57 -2.40
C THR A 70 -16.44 -8.49 -2.44
N ALA A 71 -17.03 -7.38 -2.01
CA ALA A 71 -18.48 -7.21 -1.86
C ALA A 71 -19.18 -6.81 -3.17
N THR A 72 -18.57 -5.94 -3.97
CA THR A 72 -19.18 -5.44 -5.21
C THR A 72 -19.06 -6.48 -6.32
N VAL A 73 -20.21 -6.88 -6.86
CA VAL A 73 -20.31 -7.78 -8.00
C VAL A 73 -20.36 -6.96 -9.29
N ARG A 74 -19.46 -7.26 -10.25
CA ARG A 74 -19.36 -6.59 -11.56
C ARG A 74 -19.17 -5.07 -11.47
N PRO A 75 -18.07 -4.60 -10.86
CA PRO A 75 -17.74 -3.18 -10.87
C PRO A 75 -17.47 -2.69 -12.30
N SER A 76 -17.74 -1.41 -12.59
CA SER A 76 -17.62 -0.86 -13.95
C SER A 76 -16.17 -0.51 -14.34
N ASN A 77 -15.33 -0.16 -13.37
CA ASN A 77 -14.00 0.43 -13.61
C ASN A 77 -12.84 -0.50 -13.20
N GLY A 78 -13.14 -1.77 -12.92
CA GLY A 78 -12.19 -2.70 -12.28
C GLY A 78 -12.55 -2.97 -10.82
N ARG A 79 -11.94 -3.99 -10.23
CA ARG A 79 -12.11 -4.27 -8.80
C ARG A 79 -11.17 -3.39 -7.99
N LYS A 80 -11.70 -2.68 -6.99
CA LYS A 80 -10.91 -1.81 -6.12
C LYS A 80 -9.83 -2.60 -5.36
N SER A 81 -8.61 -2.07 -5.35
CA SER A 81 -7.45 -2.64 -4.66
C SER A 81 -6.63 -1.56 -3.98
N ALA A 82 -6.14 -1.85 -2.78
CA ALA A 82 -5.04 -1.10 -2.18
C ALA A 82 -3.71 -1.64 -2.73
N VAL A 83 -2.79 -0.78 -3.17
CA VAL A 83 -1.45 -1.15 -3.63
C VAL A 83 -0.44 -0.05 -3.33
#